data_AF-A0A417FLG1-F1
#
_entry.id   AF-A0A417FLG1-F1
#
_cell.length_a   1.000
_cell.length_b   1.000
_cell.length_c   1.000
_cell.angle_alpha   90.00
_cell.angle_beta   90.00
_cell.angle_gamma   90.00
#
_symmetry.space_group_name_H-M   'P 1'
#
loop_
_entity.id
_entity.type
_entity.pdbx_description
1 polymer ?
#
loop_
_entity_poly.entity_id
_entity_poly.type
_entity_poly.pdbx_seq_one_letter_code
_entity_poly.pdbx_strand_id
1 'polypeptide(L)'
;MIGKIVREFGVSSDYLLGLQEDRKEAAHVPMLLMSTAFPLGGCLEFIESLQDEDTRKMAYAEYYYFSGQHEKAVELTELYLEHQDAMLKLSACLIYTFANLSLNHIVSARFGLEQLKNSLQDAFAESEDKKETAMLIFASTAAQTLLHLPLGDTPPLTQYLTYLPQGMQLWGCYVLAHKAYLNKKYERSLGIVQTCMMLSKEIYPIAMLANRGWTNVEIAEYMGIMPRTVKQYLTTIYNKLNIDNRKQLKDYMLR
;
A
#
# COMPACT_ATOMS: atom_id res chain seq x y z
N MET A 1 -5.26 48.64 -9.08
CA MET A 1 -6.55 47.93 -9.13
C MET A 1 -6.40 46.47 -8.69
N ILE A 2 -5.48 45.70 -9.30
CA ILE A 2 -5.21 44.29 -8.96
C ILE A 2 -4.82 44.06 -7.49
N GLY A 3 -3.93 44.89 -6.93
CA GLY A 3 -3.48 44.74 -5.53
C GLY A 3 -4.58 44.91 -4.46
N LYS A 4 -5.73 45.51 -4.79
CA LYS A 4 -6.88 45.60 -3.88
C LYS A 4 -7.68 44.31 -3.88
N ILE A 5 -7.88 43.73 -5.06
CA ILE A 5 -8.57 42.45 -5.29
C ILE A 5 -7.78 41.27 -4.69
N VAL A 6 -6.45 41.26 -4.83
CA VAL A 6 -5.55 40.25 -4.19
C VAL A 6 -5.76 40.18 -2.67
N ARG A 7 -5.88 41.33 -2.00
CA ARG A 7 -6.09 41.38 -0.53
C ARG A 7 -7.50 41.01 -0.11
N GLU A 8 -8.49 41.30 -0.96
CA GLU A 8 -9.90 41.10 -0.64
C GLU A 8 -10.33 39.64 -0.85
N PHE A 9 -9.72 38.94 -1.80
CA PHE A 9 -10.02 37.53 -2.12
C PHE A 9 -8.94 36.54 -1.65
N GLY A 10 -7.83 37.01 -1.05
CA GLY A 10 -6.78 36.14 -0.51
C GLY A 10 -6.05 35.29 -1.55
N VAL A 11 -6.16 35.63 -2.84
CA VAL A 11 -5.55 34.92 -3.97
C VAL A 11 -4.36 35.71 -4.52
N SER A 12 -3.34 35.00 -5.02
CA SER A 12 -2.12 35.66 -5.52
C SER A 12 -2.40 36.52 -6.76
N SER A 13 -1.54 37.50 -7.02
CA SER A 13 -1.59 38.28 -8.25
C SER A 13 -1.48 37.40 -9.50
N ASP A 14 -0.76 36.29 -9.39
CA ASP A 14 -0.47 35.39 -10.51
C ASP A 14 -1.71 34.55 -10.85
N TYR A 15 -2.52 34.18 -9.85
CA TYR A 15 -3.84 33.55 -10.04
C TYR A 15 -4.81 34.49 -10.77
N LEU A 16 -4.89 35.76 -10.35
CA LEU A 16 -5.77 36.76 -10.97
C LEU A 16 -5.34 37.15 -12.40
N LEU A 17 -4.06 37.00 -12.71
CA LEU A 17 -3.50 37.30 -14.02
C LEU A 17 -3.48 36.08 -14.95
N GLY A 18 -3.92 34.90 -14.48
CA GLY A 18 -3.86 33.66 -15.25
C GLY A 18 -2.43 33.23 -15.59
N LEU A 19 -1.45 33.63 -14.76
CA LEU A 19 -0.02 33.35 -14.93
C LEU A 19 0.46 32.19 -14.06
N GLN A 20 -0.44 31.53 -13.33
CA GLN A 20 -0.15 30.20 -12.84
C GLN A 20 -0.05 29.28 -14.06
N GLU A 21 1.17 28.82 -14.36
CA GLU A 21 1.32 27.55 -15.05
C GLU A 21 0.46 26.54 -14.30
N ASP A 22 -0.45 25.84 -15.00
CA ASP A 22 -1.13 24.67 -14.48
C ASP A 22 -0.06 23.77 -13.89
N ARG A 23 0.12 23.83 -12.56
CA ARG A 23 0.88 22.81 -11.86
C ARG A 23 0.06 21.57 -12.13
N LYS A 24 0.50 20.71 -13.04
CA LYS A 24 0.04 19.32 -13.07
C LYS A 24 0.13 18.86 -11.63
N GLU A 25 -1.03 18.70 -10.99
CA GLU A 25 -1.11 18.13 -9.65
C GLU A 25 -0.27 16.87 -9.67
N ALA A 26 0.59 16.71 -8.66
CA ALA A 26 1.44 15.56 -8.59
C ALA A 26 0.54 14.32 -8.61
N ALA A 27 0.70 13.47 -9.63
CA ALA A 27 -0.16 12.31 -9.81
C ALA A 27 -0.25 11.50 -8.51
N HIS A 28 -1.47 11.31 -8.03
CA HIS A 28 -1.73 10.55 -6.82
C HIS A 28 -1.24 9.10 -6.98
N VAL A 29 -0.80 8.50 -5.88
CA VAL A 29 -0.33 7.12 -5.85
C VAL A 29 -1.31 6.33 -4.99
N PRO A 30 -1.99 5.30 -5.53
CA PRO A 30 -2.93 4.52 -4.74
C PRO A 30 -2.19 3.76 -3.64
N MET A 31 -2.82 3.57 -2.48
CA MET A 31 -2.20 2.83 -1.36
C MET A 31 -0.81 3.40 -0.98
N LEU A 32 -0.73 4.72 -0.82
CA LEU A 32 0.52 5.45 -0.59
C LEU A 32 1.23 4.96 0.65
N LEU A 33 0.50 4.74 1.75
CA LEU A 33 1.10 4.34 3.02
C LEU A 33 1.75 2.96 2.89
N MET A 34 1.05 2.00 2.27
CA MET A 34 1.59 0.66 1.99
C MET A 34 2.79 0.69 1.03
N SER A 35 2.88 1.72 0.20
CA SER A 35 3.89 1.88 -0.84
C SER A 35 5.08 2.74 -0.45
N THR A 36 5.10 3.27 0.78
CA THR A 36 6.13 4.21 1.23
C THR A 36 6.88 3.66 2.44
N ALA A 37 8.21 3.76 2.39
CA ALA A 37 9.05 3.48 3.54
C ALA A 37 9.16 4.71 4.42
N PHE A 38 8.98 4.54 5.72
CA PHE A 38 9.19 5.54 6.75
C PHE A 38 9.94 4.91 7.94
N PRO A 39 10.63 5.70 8.77
CA PRO A 39 11.30 5.20 9.97
C PRO A 39 10.33 4.43 10.87
N LEU A 40 10.83 3.44 11.59
CA LEU A 40 10.01 2.69 12.55
C LEU A 40 9.45 3.64 13.63
N GLY A 41 8.16 3.51 13.92
CA GLY A 41 7.42 4.46 14.76
C GLY A 41 7.00 5.75 14.05
N GLY A 42 7.64 6.11 12.93
CA GLY A 42 7.45 7.35 12.17
C GLY A 42 6.22 7.39 11.25
N CYS A 43 5.27 6.48 11.41
CA CYS A 43 4.12 6.34 10.50
C CYS A 43 3.19 7.56 10.56
N LEU A 44 2.84 8.00 11.77
CA LEU A 44 1.95 9.14 11.94
C LEU A 44 2.66 10.42 11.53
N GLU A 45 3.93 10.61 11.89
CA GLU A 45 4.74 11.74 11.46
C GLU A 45 4.83 11.83 9.94
N PHE A 46 4.96 10.69 9.25
CA PHE A 46 4.89 10.64 7.79
C PHE A 46 3.54 11.13 7.28
N ILE A 47 2.43 10.62 7.81
CA ILE A 47 1.07 11.01 7.39
C ILE A 47 0.84 12.51 7.62
N GLU A 48 1.21 13.04 8.79
CA GLU A 48 1.06 14.46 9.15
C GLU A 48 1.93 15.38 8.28
N SER A 49 3.04 14.86 7.73
CA SER A 49 3.91 15.64 6.84
C SER A 49 3.34 15.84 5.43
N LEU A 50 2.35 15.04 5.03
CA LEU A 50 1.71 15.11 3.72
C LEU A 50 0.95 16.43 3.57
N GLN A 51 1.29 17.19 2.53
CA GLN A 51 0.71 18.52 2.29
C GLN A 51 -0.71 18.43 1.74
N ASP A 52 -0.91 17.54 0.76
CA ASP A 52 -2.21 17.33 0.13
C ASP A 52 -3.21 16.68 1.10
N GLU A 53 -4.39 17.28 1.23
CA GLU A 53 -5.38 16.88 2.23
C GLU A 53 -6.02 15.53 1.90
N ASP A 54 -6.31 15.28 0.62
CA ASP A 54 -6.96 14.04 0.19
C ASP A 54 -6.01 12.84 0.29
N THR A 55 -4.77 13.04 -0.13
CA THR A 55 -3.67 12.08 0.07
C THR A 55 -3.48 11.77 1.56
N ARG A 56 -3.49 12.79 2.42
CA ARG A 56 -3.35 12.61 3.87
C ARG A 56 -4.52 11.83 4.47
N LYS A 57 -5.76 12.14 4.09
CA LYS A 57 -6.96 11.39 4.52
C LYS A 57 -6.90 9.93 4.07
N MET A 58 -6.49 9.68 2.83
CA MET A 58 -6.33 8.32 2.34
C MET A 58 -5.23 7.55 3.08
N ALA A 59 -4.12 8.20 3.40
CA ALA A 59 -3.07 7.60 4.21
C ALA A 59 -3.55 7.28 5.65
N TYR A 60 -4.40 8.11 6.25
CA TYR A 60 -5.06 7.77 7.51
C TYR A 60 -6.01 6.58 7.38
N ALA A 61 -6.77 6.48 6.29
CA ALA A 61 -7.64 5.34 6.07
C ALA A 61 -6.85 4.03 6.01
N GLU A 62 -5.73 4.01 5.29
CA GLU A 62 -4.78 2.89 5.28
C GLU A 62 -4.25 2.60 6.69
N TYR A 63 -3.82 3.62 7.43
CA TYR A 63 -3.33 3.48 8.80
C TYR A 63 -4.39 2.86 9.73
N TYR A 64 -5.63 3.34 9.66
CA TYR A 64 -6.73 2.79 10.47
C TYR A 64 -7.01 1.33 10.12
N TYR A 65 -7.00 0.98 8.83
CA TYR A 65 -7.15 -0.40 8.41
C TYR A 65 -6.04 -1.30 8.96
N PHE A 66 -4.77 -0.93 8.75
CA PHE A 66 -3.62 -1.75 9.17
C PHE A 66 -3.42 -1.76 10.70
N SER A 67 -3.92 -0.76 11.42
CA SER A 67 -3.93 -0.74 12.89
C SER A 67 -5.15 -1.44 13.52
N GLY A 68 -6.06 -1.97 12.71
CA GLY A 68 -7.25 -2.72 13.17
C GLY A 68 -8.45 -1.86 13.56
N GLN A 69 -8.43 -0.55 13.28
CA GLN A 69 -9.53 0.38 13.49
C GLN A 69 -10.43 0.44 12.26
N HIS A 70 -11.05 -0.69 11.90
CA HIS A 70 -11.72 -0.87 10.62
C HIS A 70 -12.91 0.09 10.41
N GLU A 71 -13.66 0.43 11.45
CA GLU A 71 -14.79 1.36 11.37
C GLU A 71 -14.35 2.75 10.89
N LYS A 72 -13.25 3.28 11.46
CA LYS A 72 -12.69 4.57 11.04
C LYS A 72 -12.17 4.55 9.61
N ALA A 73 -11.62 3.42 9.18
CA ALA A 73 -11.17 3.24 7.81
C ALA A 73 -12.36 3.30 6.83
N VAL A 74 -13.49 2.66 7.18
CA VAL A 74 -14.73 2.72 6.39
C VAL A 74 -15.26 4.14 6.32
N GLU A 75 -15.40 4.84 7.44
CA GLU A 75 -15.91 6.22 7.49
C GLU A 75 -15.12 7.18 6.58
N LEU A 76 -13.79 7.09 6.59
CA LEU A 76 -12.96 7.93 5.73
C LEU A 76 -13.08 7.55 4.24
N THR A 77 -13.06 6.26 3.94
CA THR A 77 -13.04 5.79 2.54
C THR A 77 -14.36 5.94 1.83
N GLU A 78 -15.48 5.90 2.54
CA GLU A 78 -16.80 6.10 1.97
C GLU A 78 -16.93 7.45 1.26
N LEU A 79 -16.22 8.47 1.73
CA LEU A 79 -16.19 9.81 1.13
C LEU A 79 -15.49 9.85 -0.25
N TYR A 80 -14.68 8.85 -0.58
CA TYR A 80 -13.82 8.82 -1.78
C TYR A 80 -14.25 7.76 -2.82
N LEU A 81 -15.31 6.99 -2.56
CA LEU A 81 -15.76 5.93 -3.48
C LEU A 81 -16.22 6.45 -4.86
N GLU A 82 -16.61 7.72 -4.94
CA GLU A 82 -17.04 8.40 -6.17
C GLU A 82 -16.15 9.61 -6.49
N HIS A 83 -14.93 9.66 -5.96
CA HIS A 83 -14.00 10.76 -6.18
C HIS A 83 -13.58 10.89 -7.65
N GLN A 84 -13.28 12.11 -8.10
CA GLN A 84 -12.86 12.39 -9.48
C GLN A 84 -11.48 11.82 -9.80
N ASP A 85 -10.56 11.87 -8.85
CA ASP A 85 -9.23 11.28 -9.00
C ASP A 85 -9.29 9.74 -8.93
N ALA A 86 -8.87 9.09 -10.02
CA ALA A 86 -8.92 7.64 -10.15
C ALA A 86 -8.05 6.92 -9.10
N MET A 87 -6.87 7.45 -8.75
CA MET A 87 -5.94 6.79 -7.84
C MET A 87 -6.43 6.84 -6.39
N LEU A 88 -6.99 7.97 -5.96
CA LEU A 88 -7.65 8.11 -4.67
C LEU A 88 -8.88 7.20 -4.59
N LYS A 89 -9.71 7.18 -5.64
CA LYS A 89 -10.88 6.29 -5.75
C LYS A 89 -10.50 4.81 -5.64
N LEU A 90 -9.45 4.38 -6.33
CA LEU A 90 -8.94 3.01 -6.26
C LEU A 90 -8.46 2.64 -4.84
N SER A 91 -7.72 3.54 -4.20
CA SER A 91 -7.24 3.35 -2.83
C SER A 91 -8.41 3.25 -1.85
N ALA A 92 -9.42 4.10 -2.00
CA ALA A 92 -10.63 4.08 -1.19
C ALA A 92 -11.41 2.78 -1.36
N CYS A 93 -11.64 2.33 -2.60
CA CYS A 93 -12.35 1.09 -2.87
C CYS A 93 -11.65 -0.13 -2.25
N LEU A 94 -10.32 -0.22 -2.37
CA LEU A 94 -9.55 -1.32 -1.78
C LEU A 94 -9.70 -1.35 -0.25
N ILE A 95 -9.42 -0.23 0.42
CA ILE A 95 -9.49 -0.16 1.89
C ILE A 95 -10.93 -0.35 2.38
N TYR A 96 -11.92 0.26 1.73
CA TYR A 96 -13.33 0.09 2.06
C TYR A 96 -13.77 -1.37 1.97
N THR A 97 -13.41 -2.07 0.90
CA THR A 97 -13.71 -3.50 0.74
C THR A 97 -13.05 -4.33 1.85
N PHE A 98 -11.75 -4.17 2.07
CA PHE A 98 -11.04 -4.97 3.07
C PHE A 98 -11.54 -4.70 4.50
N ALA A 99 -11.78 -3.44 4.87
CA ALA A 99 -12.29 -3.07 6.18
C ALA A 99 -13.70 -3.64 6.41
N ASN A 100 -14.60 -3.53 5.43
CA ASN A 100 -15.94 -4.11 5.52
C ASN A 100 -15.93 -5.63 5.58
N LEU A 101 -15.00 -6.32 4.88
CA LEU A 101 -14.82 -7.77 5.05
C LEU A 101 -14.38 -8.12 6.47
N SER A 102 -13.44 -7.37 7.06
CA SER A 102 -13.00 -7.56 8.44
C SER A 102 -14.12 -7.33 9.47
N LEU A 103 -15.06 -6.42 9.16
CA LEU A 103 -16.25 -6.14 9.98
C LEU A 103 -17.44 -7.07 9.68
N ASN A 104 -17.30 -8.02 8.75
CA ASN A 104 -18.39 -8.89 8.29
C ASN A 104 -19.57 -8.12 7.65
N HIS A 105 -19.33 -6.92 7.13
CA HIS A 105 -20.28 -6.11 6.38
C HIS A 105 -20.31 -6.52 4.91
N ILE A 106 -20.85 -7.70 4.64
CA ILE A 106 -20.73 -8.35 3.32
C ILE A 106 -21.38 -7.54 2.18
N VAL A 107 -22.49 -6.84 2.44
CA VAL A 107 -23.17 -6.01 1.43
C VAL A 107 -22.28 -4.84 1.01
N SER A 108 -21.73 -4.10 1.98
CA SER A 108 -20.80 -3.00 1.74
C SER A 108 -19.50 -3.49 1.07
N ALA A 109 -18.96 -4.63 1.50
CA ALA A 109 -17.78 -5.21 0.86
C ALA A 109 -18.02 -5.51 -0.63
N ARG A 110 -19.20 -6.04 -0.98
CA ARG A 110 -19.60 -6.27 -2.38
C ARG A 110 -19.73 -4.97 -3.16
N PHE A 111 -20.34 -3.95 -2.57
CA PHE A 111 -20.43 -2.61 -3.18
C PHE A 111 -19.03 -2.05 -3.49
N GLY A 112 -18.09 -2.13 -2.54
CA GLY A 112 -16.71 -1.69 -2.77
C GLY A 112 -16.00 -2.46 -3.89
N LEU A 113 -16.26 -3.77 -4.02
CA LEU A 113 -15.71 -4.59 -5.11
C LEU A 113 -16.27 -4.19 -6.49
N GLU A 114 -17.56 -3.87 -6.56
CA GLU A 114 -18.20 -3.38 -7.78
C GLU A 114 -17.65 -2.00 -8.17
N GLN A 115 -17.51 -1.09 -7.20
CA GLN A 115 -16.88 0.21 -7.42
C GLN A 115 -15.43 0.10 -7.88
N LEU A 116 -14.64 -0.80 -7.26
CA LEU A 116 -13.27 -1.08 -7.69
C LEU A 116 -13.22 -1.56 -9.14
N LYS A 117 -14.10 -2.48 -9.52
CA LYS A 117 -14.18 -3.02 -10.87
C LYS A 117 -14.48 -1.92 -11.89
N ASN A 118 -15.51 -1.12 -11.64
CA ASN A 118 -15.93 -0.05 -12.55
C ASN A 118 -14.84 1.01 -12.67
N SER A 119 -14.26 1.43 -11.54
CA SER A 119 -13.19 2.44 -11.50
C SER A 119 -11.95 2.00 -12.28
N LEU A 120 -11.57 0.72 -12.22
CA LEU A 120 -10.48 0.20 -13.02
C LEU A 120 -10.81 0.23 -14.52
N GLN A 121 -12.04 -0.12 -14.91
CA GLN A 121 -12.46 -0.11 -16.31
C GLN A 121 -12.46 1.31 -16.89
N ASP A 122 -12.99 2.27 -16.15
CA ASP A 122 -13.05 3.67 -16.55
C ASP A 122 -11.62 4.26 -16.66
N ALA A 123 -10.79 4.06 -15.63
CA ALA A 123 -9.43 4.59 -15.62
C ALA A 123 -8.54 4.00 -16.72
N PHE A 124 -8.75 2.73 -17.12
CA PHE A 124 -8.02 2.17 -18.27
C PHE A 124 -8.43 2.80 -19.61
N ALA A 125 -9.65 3.30 -19.74
CA ALA A 125 -10.12 3.96 -20.96
C ALA A 125 -9.54 5.39 -21.08
N GLU A 126 -9.27 6.03 -19.95
CA GLU A 126 -8.82 7.44 -19.88
C GLU A 126 -7.30 7.59 -19.75
N SER A 127 -6.59 6.56 -19.29
CA SER A 127 -5.14 6.62 -19.02
C SER A 127 -4.31 6.80 -20.30
N GLU A 128 -3.60 7.91 -20.40
CA GLU A 128 -2.57 8.16 -21.44
C GLU A 128 -1.12 8.04 -20.91
N ASP A 129 -0.92 8.10 -19.59
CA ASP A 129 0.40 8.00 -18.95
C ASP A 129 0.80 6.55 -18.65
N LYS A 130 2.04 6.19 -19.01
CA LYS A 130 2.63 4.88 -18.72
C LYS A 130 2.73 4.60 -17.22
N LYS A 131 2.98 5.60 -16.39
CA LYS A 131 3.05 5.41 -14.92
C LYS A 131 1.68 5.08 -14.35
N GLU A 132 0.66 5.83 -14.76
CA GLU A 132 -0.72 5.58 -14.38
C GLU A 132 -1.18 4.19 -14.85
N THR A 133 -0.93 3.85 -16.11
CA THR A 133 -1.20 2.51 -16.65
C THR A 133 -0.52 1.42 -15.82
N ALA A 134 0.74 1.63 -15.37
CA ALA A 134 1.42 0.68 -14.52
C ALA A 134 0.73 0.50 -13.16
N MET A 135 0.25 1.59 -12.54
CA MET A 135 -0.51 1.55 -11.30
C MET A 135 -1.87 0.85 -11.47
N LEU A 136 -2.56 1.07 -12.59
CA LEU A 136 -3.82 0.39 -12.92
C LEU A 136 -3.63 -1.11 -13.15
N ILE A 137 -2.58 -1.51 -13.87
CA ILE A 137 -2.22 -2.92 -14.06
C ILE A 137 -1.85 -3.57 -12.72
N PHE A 138 -1.12 -2.85 -11.88
CA PHE A 138 -0.79 -3.28 -10.53
C PHE A 138 -2.05 -3.52 -9.70
N ALA A 139 -2.94 -2.52 -9.60
CA ALA A 139 -4.19 -2.59 -8.84
C ALA A 139 -5.09 -3.71 -9.36
N SER A 140 -5.20 -3.88 -10.67
CA SER A 140 -5.96 -4.99 -11.28
C SER A 140 -5.39 -6.36 -10.94
N THR A 141 -4.05 -6.50 -11.04
CA THR A 141 -3.38 -7.77 -10.70
C THR A 141 -3.56 -8.09 -9.22
N ALA A 142 -3.46 -7.08 -8.34
CA ALA A 142 -3.69 -7.22 -6.91
C ALA A 142 -5.15 -7.63 -6.61
N ALA A 143 -6.13 -6.96 -7.21
CA ALA A 143 -7.54 -7.28 -7.05
C ALA A 143 -7.89 -8.70 -7.55
N GLN A 144 -7.39 -9.10 -8.72
CA GLN A 144 -7.57 -10.48 -9.22
C GLN A 144 -6.93 -11.52 -8.31
N THR A 145 -5.77 -11.23 -7.74
CA THR A 145 -4.97 -12.20 -7.00
C THR A 145 -5.38 -12.32 -5.54
N LEU A 146 -5.65 -11.20 -4.88
CA LEU A 146 -5.93 -11.12 -3.44
C LEU A 146 -7.43 -11.15 -3.13
N LEU A 147 -8.25 -10.54 -3.99
CA LEU A 147 -9.71 -10.47 -3.82
C LEU A 147 -10.46 -11.46 -4.71
N HIS A 148 -9.75 -12.20 -5.58
CA HIS A 148 -10.34 -13.09 -6.58
C HIS A 148 -11.38 -12.38 -7.48
N LEU A 149 -11.22 -11.07 -7.68
CA LEU A 149 -12.13 -10.27 -8.48
C LEU A 149 -11.95 -10.63 -9.97
N PRO A 150 -13.01 -11.06 -10.68
CA PRO A 150 -12.92 -11.43 -12.10
C PRO A 150 -12.84 -10.17 -12.97
N LEU A 151 -11.64 -9.61 -13.03
CA LEU A 151 -11.28 -8.60 -14.02
C LEU A 151 -10.85 -9.31 -15.31
N GLY A 152 -11.10 -8.70 -16.46
CA GLY A 152 -10.69 -9.25 -17.76
C GLY A 152 -9.18 -9.42 -17.91
N ASP A 153 -8.74 -9.83 -19.11
CA ASP A 153 -7.32 -9.99 -19.37
C ASP A 153 -6.58 -8.65 -19.28
N THR A 154 -5.58 -8.59 -18.40
CA THR A 154 -4.69 -7.44 -18.24
C THR A 154 -3.29 -7.78 -18.71
N PRO A 155 -2.53 -6.81 -19.23
CA PRO A 155 -1.12 -7.00 -19.54
C PRO A 155 -0.34 -7.52 -18.31
N PRO A 156 0.72 -8.31 -18.51
CA PRO A 156 1.44 -8.89 -17.39
C PRO A 156 2.19 -7.82 -16.59
N LEU A 157 1.88 -7.70 -15.29
CA LEU A 157 2.51 -6.74 -14.37
C LEU A 157 4.05 -6.75 -14.42
N THR A 158 4.69 -7.90 -14.71
CA THR A 158 6.15 -8.01 -14.86
C THR A 158 6.74 -7.05 -15.89
N GLN A 159 5.99 -6.66 -16.92
CA GLN A 159 6.44 -5.70 -17.94
C GLN A 159 6.35 -4.24 -17.47
N TYR A 160 5.65 -3.98 -16.36
CA TYR A 160 5.33 -2.63 -15.89
C TYR A 160 5.96 -2.28 -14.53
N LEU A 161 6.55 -3.26 -13.83
CA LEU A 161 7.15 -3.06 -12.50
C LEU A 161 8.11 -1.87 -12.47
N THR A 162 8.95 -1.68 -13.49
CA THR A 162 9.97 -0.62 -13.50
C THR A 162 9.40 0.80 -13.56
N TYR A 163 8.12 0.96 -13.91
CA TYR A 163 7.43 2.25 -13.88
C TYR A 163 6.80 2.58 -12.53
N LEU A 164 6.70 1.59 -11.63
CA LEU A 164 6.11 1.77 -10.30
C LEU A 164 7.13 2.36 -9.31
N PRO A 165 6.66 3.11 -8.29
CA PRO A 165 7.46 3.47 -7.12
C PRO A 165 8.06 2.23 -6.43
N GLN A 166 9.20 2.40 -5.76
CA GLN A 166 9.95 1.27 -5.18
C GLN A 166 9.11 0.40 -4.22
N GLY A 167 8.28 0.99 -3.34
CA GLY A 167 7.43 0.21 -2.44
C GLY A 167 6.37 -0.61 -3.20
N MET A 168 5.78 -0.03 -4.25
CA MET A 168 4.88 -0.76 -5.14
C MET A 168 5.57 -1.86 -5.95
N GLN A 169 6.85 -1.71 -6.30
CA GLN A 169 7.61 -2.79 -6.94
C GLN A 169 7.71 -4.01 -6.04
N LEU A 170 8.05 -3.80 -4.76
CA LEU A 170 8.12 -4.87 -3.77
C LEU A 170 6.75 -5.49 -3.51
N TRP A 171 5.70 -4.67 -3.44
CA TRP A 171 4.34 -5.17 -3.32
C TRP A 171 3.91 -5.94 -4.57
N GLY A 172 4.29 -5.48 -5.76
CA GLY A 172 4.11 -6.18 -7.03
C GLY A 172 4.80 -7.53 -7.06
N CYS A 173 6.03 -7.63 -6.56
CA CYS A 173 6.72 -8.91 -6.35
C CYS A 173 5.86 -9.86 -5.49
N TYR A 174 5.35 -9.37 -4.36
CA TYR A 174 4.51 -10.15 -3.46
C TYR A 174 3.26 -10.68 -4.18
N VAL A 175 2.53 -9.81 -4.88
CA VAL A 175 1.32 -10.19 -5.63
C VAL A 175 1.67 -11.26 -6.69
N LEU A 176 2.77 -11.09 -7.42
CA LEU A 176 3.22 -12.07 -8.42
C LEU A 176 3.63 -13.42 -7.78
N ALA A 177 4.31 -13.39 -6.64
CA ALA A 177 4.68 -14.58 -5.90
C ALA A 177 3.44 -15.31 -5.35
N HIS A 178 2.45 -14.57 -4.85
CA HIS A 178 1.18 -15.12 -4.38
C HIS A 178 0.39 -15.74 -5.54
N LYS A 179 0.29 -15.05 -6.68
CA LYS A 179 -0.32 -15.59 -7.90
C LYS A 179 0.37 -16.87 -8.37
N ALA A 180 1.70 -16.94 -8.30
CA ALA A 180 2.44 -18.16 -8.63
C ALA A 180 2.12 -19.29 -7.64
N TYR A 181 2.03 -18.98 -6.34
CA TYR A 181 1.66 -19.94 -5.30
C TYR A 181 0.25 -20.53 -5.51
N LEU A 182 -0.75 -19.69 -5.77
CA LEU A 182 -2.13 -20.13 -6.06
C LEU A 182 -2.20 -21.06 -7.28
N ASN A 183 -1.31 -20.85 -8.26
CA ASN A 183 -1.15 -21.70 -9.43
C ASN A 183 -0.25 -22.93 -9.20
N LYS A 184 0.07 -23.26 -7.95
CA LYS A 184 0.94 -24.38 -7.55
C LYS A 184 2.37 -24.31 -8.13
N LYS A 185 2.82 -23.12 -8.54
CA LYS A 185 4.19 -22.87 -9.05
C LYS A 185 5.08 -22.42 -7.89
N TYR A 186 5.30 -23.30 -6.92
CA TYR A 186 5.96 -22.95 -5.66
C TYR A 186 7.41 -22.50 -5.83
N GLU A 187 8.17 -23.15 -6.70
CA GLU A 187 9.56 -22.77 -7.01
C GLU A 187 9.64 -21.34 -7.57
N ARG A 188 8.70 -20.97 -8.44
CA ARG A 188 8.60 -19.62 -8.99
C ARG A 188 8.23 -18.61 -7.91
N SER A 189 7.27 -18.94 -7.05
CA SER A 189 6.89 -18.10 -5.91
C SER A 189 8.09 -17.82 -5.00
N LEU A 190 8.82 -18.88 -4.62
CA LEU A 190 10.01 -18.78 -3.80
C LEU A 190 11.11 -17.94 -4.47
N GLY A 191 11.40 -18.17 -5.75
CA GLY A 191 12.42 -17.43 -6.49
C GLY A 191 12.14 -15.93 -6.58
N ILE A 192 10.88 -15.52 -6.75
CA ILE A 192 10.48 -14.11 -6.74
C ILE A 192 10.76 -13.49 -5.37
N VAL A 193 10.29 -14.13 -4.30
CA VAL A 193 10.45 -13.62 -2.93
C VAL A 193 11.94 -13.51 -2.56
N GLN A 194 12.75 -14.52 -2.89
CA GLN A 194 14.19 -14.51 -2.65
C GLN A 194 14.89 -13.36 -3.38
N THR A 195 14.56 -13.15 -4.65
CA THR A 195 15.13 -12.06 -5.46
C THR A 195 14.78 -10.70 -4.87
N CYS A 196 13.51 -10.47 -4.50
CA CYS A 196 13.10 -9.17 -3.95
C CYS A 196 13.70 -8.95 -2.56
N MET A 197 13.93 -9.98 -1.74
CA MET A 197 14.71 -9.88 -0.51
C MET A 197 16.19 -9.54 -0.75
N MET A 198 16.85 -10.17 -1.72
CA MET A 198 18.26 -9.90 -2.06
C MET A 198 18.49 -8.46 -2.54
N LEU A 199 17.53 -7.89 -3.25
CA LEU A 199 17.62 -6.52 -3.79
C LEU A 199 17.14 -5.45 -2.79
N SER A 200 16.42 -5.84 -1.73
CA SER A 200 15.95 -4.93 -0.68
C SER A 200 17.07 -4.69 0.34
N LYS A 201 17.56 -3.45 0.40
CA LYS A 201 18.71 -3.11 1.25
C LYS A 201 18.38 -2.97 2.75
N GLU A 202 17.12 -2.68 3.10
CA GLU A 202 16.76 -2.08 4.40
C GLU A 202 15.63 -2.79 5.19
N ILE A 203 15.20 -4.00 4.80
CA ILE A 203 14.08 -4.69 5.50
C ILE A 203 14.56 -6.00 6.12
N TYR A 204 14.62 -6.02 7.45
CA TYR A 204 14.82 -7.25 8.21
C TYR A 204 13.58 -7.52 9.08
N PRO A 205 12.72 -8.48 8.70
CA PRO A 205 11.69 -8.98 9.60
C PRO A 205 12.29 -9.35 10.96
N ILE A 206 11.51 -9.22 12.03
CA ILE A 206 11.93 -9.58 13.40
C ILE A 206 12.59 -10.98 13.45
N ALA A 207 12.07 -11.94 12.66
CA ALA A 207 12.66 -13.26 12.54
C ALA A 207 14.05 -13.27 11.89
N MET A 208 14.33 -12.42 10.90
CA MET A 208 15.66 -12.31 10.31
C MET A 208 16.67 -11.70 11.28
N LEU A 209 16.31 -10.64 12.01
CA LEU A 209 17.17 -10.08 13.05
C LEU A 209 17.45 -11.11 14.14
N ALA A 210 16.42 -11.82 14.59
CA ALA A 210 16.53 -12.91 15.54
C ALA A 210 17.42 -14.06 15.04
N ASN A 211 17.31 -14.45 13.76
CA ASN A 211 18.15 -15.48 13.13
C ASN A 211 19.62 -15.04 13.04
N ARG A 212 19.88 -13.74 12.84
CA ARG A 212 21.21 -13.13 12.83
C ARG A 212 21.84 -12.95 14.21
N GLY A 213 21.16 -13.41 15.26
CA GLY A 213 21.69 -13.44 16.62
C GLY A 213 21.27 -12.26 17.50
N TRP A 214 20.50 -11.30 16.99
CA TRP A 214 20.08 -10.14 17.77
C TRP A 214 19.15 -10.54 18.90
N THR A 215 19.38 -10.04 20.11
CA THR A 215 18.52 -10.23 21.28
C THR A 215 17.17 -9.52 21.10
N ASN A 216 16.16 -9.91 21.88
CA ASN A 216 14.87 -9.22 21.85
C ASN A 216 14.99 -7.75 22.27
N VAL A 217 16.01 -7.40 23.05
CA VAL A 217 16.28 -6.02 23.47
C VAL A 217 16.88 -5.21 22.32
N GLU A 218 17.91 -5.72 21.65
CA GLU A 218 18.51 -5.05 20.48
C GLU A 218 17.50 -4.87 19.35
N ILE A 219 16.67 -5.88 19.09
CA ILE A 219 15.58 -5.78 18.11
C ILE A 219 14.57 -4.72 18.55
N ALA A 220 14.19 -4.71 19.82
CA ALA A 220 13.21 -3.76 20.34
C ALA A 220 13.72 -2.31 20.27
N GLU A 221 14.98 -2.09 20.64
CA GLU A 221 15.66 -0.79 20.57
C GLU A 221 15.77 -0.30 19.13
N TYR A 222 16.23 -1.17 18.22
CA TYR A 222 16.29 -0.86 16.79
C TYR A 222 14.92 -0.57 16.19
N MET A 223 13.88 -1.25 16.66
CA MET A 223 12.52 -1.13 16.12
C MET A 223 11.65 -0.09 16.82
N GLY A 224 12.12 0.56 17.89
CA GLY A 224 11.30 1.51 18.66
C GLY A 224 10.05 0.89 19.30
N ILE A 225 10.08 -0.41 19.63
CA ILE A 225 8.95 -1.14 20.24
C ILE A 225 9.37 -1.78 21.57
N MET A 226 8.41 -2.26 22.36
CA MET A 226 8.75 -2.97 23.60
C MET A 226 9.36 -4.36 23.32
N PRO A 227 10.36 -4.83 24.10
CA PRO A 227 10.91 -6.19 24.01
C PRO A 227 9.85 -7.29 24.13
N ARG A 228 8.75 -7.02 24.85
CA ARG A 228 7.60 -7.91 24.95
C ARG A 228 6.91 -8.10 23.59
N THR A 229 6.76 -7.04 22.81
CA THR A 229 6.16 -7.06 21.48
C THR A 229 7.02 -7.90 20.52
N VAL A 230 8.35 -7.75 20.58
CA VAL A 230 9.28 -8.61 19.83
C VAL A 230 9.10 -10.09 20.21
N LYS A 231 9.03 -10.40 21.50
CA LYS A 231 8.79 -11.77 21.99
C LYS A 231 7.48 -12.33 21.44
N GLN A 232 6.41 -11.54 21.46
CA GLN A 232 5.09 -11.94 20.97
C GLN A 232 5.13 -12.25 19.47
N TYR A 233 5.73 -11.38 18.67
CA TYR A 233 5.90 -11.62 17.24
C TYR A 233 6.71 -12.89 16.96
N LEU A 234 7.84 -13.09 17.67
CA LEU A 234 8.64 -14.31 17.52
C LEU A 234 7.84 -15.56 17.87
N THR A 235 7.07 -15.55 18.96
CA THR A 235 6.19 -16.68 19.32
C THR A 235 5.17 -16.97 18.21
N THR A 236 4.52 -15.94 17.65
CA THR A 236 3.59 -16.12 16.53
C THR A 236 4.28 -16.71 15.31
N ILE A 237 5.51 -16.26 15.01
CA ILE A 237 6.31 -16.78 13.89
C ILE A 237 6.67 -18.25 14.15
N TYR A 238 7.10 -18.60 15.36
CA TYR A 238 7.43 -19.97 15.72
C TYR A 238 6.24 -20.91 15.56
N ASN A 239 5.06 -20.49 16.03
CA ASN A 239 3.83 -21.26 15.85
C ASN A 239 3.47 -21.43 14.37
N LYS A 240 3.62 -20.38 13.55
CA LYS A 240 3.34 -20.45 12.10
C LYS A 240 4.31 -21.34 11.35
N LEU A 241 5.57 -21.37 11.76
CA LEU A 241 6.62 -22.20 11.17
C LEU A 241 6.68 -23.61 11.78
N ASN A 242 5.89 -23.87 12.82
CA ASN A 242 5.91 -25.09 13.61
C ASN A 242 7.32 -25.43 14.14
N ILE A 243 7.96 -24.46 14.80
CA ILE A 243 9.28 -24.58 15.43
C ILE A 243 9.22 -24.21 16.91
N ASP A 244 10.12 -24.77 17.71
CA ASP A 244 10.09 -24.61 19.18
C ASP A 244 11.02 -23.49 19.67
N ASN A 245 12.07 -23.19 18.91
CA ASN A 245 13.09 -22.27 19.36
C ASN A 245 13.75 -21.45 18.25
N ARG A 246 14.36 -20.34 18.68
CA ARG A 246 15.05 -19.36 17.81
C ARG A 246 16.09 -20.00 16.90
N LYS A 247 16.80 -21.05 17.32
CA LYS A 247 17.89 -21.66 16.52
C LYS A 247 17.37 -22.35 15.26
N GLN A 248 16.11 -22.79 15.25
CA GLN A 248 15.47 -23.41 14.10
C GLN A 248 15.08 -22.42 13.02
N LEU A 249 15.11 -21.10 13.30
CA LEU A 249 14.87 -20.08 12.27
C LEU A 249 15.83 -20.22 11.08
N LYS A 250 17.06 -20.69 11.30
CA LYS A 250 18.08 -20.86 10.25
C LYS A 250 17.65 -21.79 9.12
N ASP A 251 16.70 -22.68 9.37
CA ASP A 251 16.21 -23.66 8.40
C ASP A 251 15.14 -23.04 7.47
N TYR A 252 14.58 -21.89 7.84
CA TYR A 252 13.49 -21.19 7.14
C TYR A 252 13.87 -19.78 6.67
N MET A 253 14.87 -19.17 7.29
CA MET A 253 15.35 -17.84 6.94
C MET A 253 16.48 -17.94 5.93
N LEU A 254 16.55 -16.97 5.02
CA LEU A 254 17.68 -16.86 4.08
C LEU A 254 18.99 -16.65 4.87
N ARG A 255 20.04 -17.34 4.40
CA ARG A 255 21.40 -17.18 4.91
C ARG A 255 21.97 -15.83 4.48
#